data_AF-A0A5P9JTD8-F1
#
_entry.id   AF-A0A5P9JTD8-F1
#
_cell.length_a   1.000
_cell.length_b   1.000
_cell.length_c   1.000
_cell.angle_alpha   90.00
_cell.angle_beta   90.00
_cell.angle_gamma   90.00
#
_symmetry.space_group_name_H-M   'P 1'
#
loop_
_entity.id
_entity.type
_entity.pdbx_description
1 polymer ?
#
loop_
_entity_poly.entity_id
_entity_poly.type
_entity_poly.pdbx_seq_one_letter_code
_entity_poly.pdbx_strand_id
1 'polypeptide(L)'
;MGEAVFYDGKQARRRLVTIRVAASGLDIEEAGEWIASWPAGKVRRRDAPDGILRLVLDGGPQTARLDVSDPDDQAAIRLRCGALDEGAPKERAGRILFWSLAAAASIVASVVILVPVAAERMTPLVPLSWEKRLGTAVDNQVRLFLGGKTCANPAGAAALARLTARLAEAAAPAFPIEVQVLDSSVPNAIALPGGRIYLFRALVDRAGNPDEVAGVIAHEIGHVRHRDGLRKLIQAGGTSYLFGLLFGDVAGGGAVVLASRALVDNAYSREAETAADAAAGTVMTALGRPAGAMAHLLKRIEGNESRIPAFLSTHPVTDQRLKALERFVPEQAGPPLLTDEEWRALKEICKTS
;
A
#
# COMPACT_ATOMS: atom_id res chain seq x y z
N MET A 1 -57.13 18.43 -20.82
CA MET A 1 -56.59 19.50 -19.96
C MET A 1 -56.08 18.81 -18.73
N GLY A 2 -54.76 18.66 -18.60
CA GLY A 2 -54.17 17.92 -17.51
C GLY A 2 -54.34 18.65 -16.18
N GLU A 3 -54.60 17.90 -15.11
CA GLU A 3 -54.58 18.45 -13.76
C GLU A 3 -53.13 18.69 -13.35
N ALA A 4 -52.79 19.94 -13.07
CA ALA A 4 -51.52 20.32 -12.46
C ALA A 4 -51.75 20.81 -11.03
N VAL A 5 -50.67 20.79 -10.25
CA VAL A 5 -50.71 21.22 -8.84
C VAL A 5 -49.86 22.46 -8.67
N PHE A 6 -50.49 23.56 -8.28
CA PHE A 6 -49.81 24.83 -8.02
C PHE A 6 -49.72 25.12 -6.52
N TYR A 7 -48.54 25.62 -6.12
CA TYR A 7 -48.29 26.19 -4.81
C TYR A 7 -47.83 27.65 -5.04
N ASP A 8 -48.52 28.60 -4.42
CA ASP A 8 -48.28 30.04 -4.62
C ASP A 8 -47.07 30.58 -3.84
N GLY A 9 -46.49 29.76 -2.96
CA GLY A 9 -45.35 30.11 -2.11
C GLY A 9 -45.67 31.03 -0.93
N LYS A 10 -46.91 31.52 -0.81
CA LYS A 10 -47.39 32.32 0.32
C LYS A 10 -48.10 31.46 1.35
N GLN A 11 -48.81 30.44 0.88
CA GLN A 11 -49.53 29.48 1.71
C GLN A 11 -49.12 28.06 1.30
N ALA A 12 -49.02 27.15 2.28
CA ALA A 12 -48.76 25.73 2.03
C ALA A 12 -50.02 24.98 1.53
N ARG A 13 -50.82 25.63 0.68
CA ARG A 13 -52.06 25.10 0.13
C ARG A 13 -51.82 24.51 -1.25
N ARG A 14 -52.31 23.28 -1.45
CA ARG A 14 -52.36 22.61 -2.75
C ARG A 14 -53.53 23.20 -3.56
N ARG A 15 -53.23 23.80 -4.72
CA ARG A 15 -54.25 24.27 -5.67
C ARG A 15 -54.25 23.36 -6.90
N LEU A 16 -55.41 22.82 -7.25
CA LEU A 16 -55.58 22.08 -8.50
C LEU A 16 -55.82 23.10 -9.60
N VAL A 17 -54.98 23.08 -10.61
CA VAL A 17 -54.95 24.09 -11.67
C VAL A 17 -54.93 23.45 -13.04
N THR A 18 -55.43 24.18 -14.01
CA THR A 18 -55.22 23.90 -15.43
C THR A 18 -54.13 24.83 -15.95
N ILE A 19 -53.29 24.32 -16.83
CA ILE A 19 -52.22 25.09 -17.45
C ILE A 19 -52.59 25.36 -18.89
N ARG A 20 -52.49 26.61 -19.31
CA ARG A 20 -52.52 26.99 -20.71
C ARG A 20 -51.13 27.40 -21.15
N VAL A 21 -50.55 26.65 -22.08
CA VAL A 21 -49.23 26.94 -22.66
C VAL A 21 -49.41 27.96 -23.78
N ALA A 22 -49.12 29.23 -23.50
CA ALA A 22 -49.18 30.33 -24.46
C ALA A 22 -47.81 30.61 -25.10
N ALA A 23 -47.79 31.45 -26.14
CA ALA A 23 -46.54 31.85 -26.81
C ALA A 23 -45.60 32.66 -25.88
N SER A 24 -46.16 33.38 -24.91
CA SER A 24 -45.43 34.23 -23.96
C SER A 24 -45.05 33.53 -22.64
N GLY A 25 -45.66 32.38 -22.33
CA GLY A 25 -45.50 31.75 -21.02
C GLY A 25 -46.54 30.68 -20.68
N LEU A 26 -46.59 30.34 -19.40
CA LEU A 26 -47.56 29.42 -18.82
C LEU A 26 -48.59 30.21 -18.02
N ASP A 27 -49.85 30.15 -18.45
CA ASP A 27 -50.97 30.70 -17.71
C ASP A 27 -51.56 29.62 -16.82
N ILE A 28 -51.77 29.96 -15.55
CA ILE A 28 -52.22 29.04 -14.50
C ILE A 28 -53.62 29.46 -14.08
N GLU A 29 -54.57 28.55 -14.23
CA GLU A 29 -55.99 28.80 -13.97
C GLU A 29 -56.53 27.86 -12.87
N GLU A 30 -57.29 28.38 -11.93
CA GLU A 30 -58.01 27.61 -10.89
C GLU A 30 -59.51 27.80 -11.11
N ALA A 31 -60.25 26.72 -11.37
CA ALA A 31 -61.69 26.76 -11.66
C ALA A 31 -62.11 27.72 -12.80
N GLY A 32 -61.24 27.95 -13.79
CA GLY A 32 -61.49 28.85 -14.92
C GLY A 32 -61.14 30.32 -14.65
N GLU A 33 -60.64 30.65 -13.46
CA GLU A 33 -60.09 31.97 -13.15
C GLU A 33 -58.56 31.97 -13.28
N TRP A 34 -58.02 33.02 -13.89
CA TRP A 34 -56.59 33.20 -14.04
C TRP A 34 -55.94 33.66 -12.74
N ILE A 35 -55.04 32.84 -12.18
CA ILE A 35 -54.42 33.09 -10.87
C ILE A 35 -52.93 33.46 -10.94
N ALA A 36 -52.23 33.08 -12.01
CA ALA A 36 -50.82 33.43 -12.23
C ALA A 36 -50.40 33.25 -13.69
N SER A 37 -49.35 33.97 -14.11
CA SER A 37 -48.71 33.77 -15.40
C SER A 37 -47.20 33.77 -15.26
N TRP A 38 -46.56 32.75 -15.82
CA TRP A 38 -45.12 32.51 -15.73
C TRP A 38 -44.47 32.69 -17.10
N PRO A 39 -43.65 33.73 -17.32
CA PRO A 39 -42.99 33.96 -18.61
C PRO A 39 -42.09 32.80 -19.02
N ALA A 40 -42.18 32.34 -20.27
CA ALA A 40 -41.50 31.14 -20.75
C ALA A 40 -39.97 31.18 -20.53
N GLY A 41 -39.35 32.36 -20.65
CA GLY A 41 -37.91 32.55 -20.42
C GLY A 41 -37.47 32.53 -18.95
N LYS A 42 -38.41 32.58 -17.99
CA LYS A 42 -38.15 32.56 -16.55
C LYS A 42 -38.58 31.25 -15.87
N VAL A 43 -39.17 30.31 -16.62
CA VAL A 43 -39.53 29.01 -16.07
C VAL A 43 -38.29 28.12 -16.01
N ARG A 44 -38.03 27.52 -14.84
CA ARG A 44 -36.93 26.58 -14.61
C ARG A 44 -37.47 25.25 -14.11
N ARG A 45 -36.83 24.16 -14.51
CA ARG A 45 -37.09 22.82 -13.99
C ARG A 45 -36.38 22.60 -12.65
N ARG A 46 -37.01 21.87 -11.73
CA ARG A 46 -36.42 21.36 -10.49
C ARG A 46 -36.65 19.87 -10.32
N ASP A 47 -35.91 19.25 -9.41
CA ASP A 47 -36.02 17.82 -9.10
C ASP A 47 -37.41 17.48 -8.53
N ALA A 48 -37.97 16.38 -9.02
CA ALA A 48 -39.29 15.86 -8.67
C ALA A 48 -39.32 14.32 -8.83
N PRO A 49 -40.29 13.62 -8.22
CA PRO A 49 -40.50 12.19 -8.45
C PRO A 49 -40.73 11.87 -9.93
N ASP A 50 -40.47 10.61 -10.31
CA ASP A 50 -40.70 10.13 -11.67
C ASP A 50 -42.16 10.35 -12.09
N GLY A 51 -42.33 10.81 -13.33
CA GLY A 51 -43.64 11.16 -13.90
C GLY A 51 -44.10 12.59 -13.64
N ILE A 52 -43.41 13.37 -12.79
CA ILE A 52 -43.77 14.77 -12.48
C ILE A 52 -42.73 15.74 -13.06
N LEU A 53 -43.19 16.73 -13.82
CA LEU A 53 -42.40 17.91 -14.18
C LEU A 53 -42.65 19.03 -13.17
N ARG A 54 -41.68 19.27 -12.29
CA ARG A 54 -41.71 20.40 -11.36
C ARG A 54 -41.06 21.64 -11.95
N LEU A 55 -41.81 22.72 -11.93
CA LEU A 55 -41.43 24.02 -12.45
C LEU A 55 -41.38 25.06 -11.32
N VAL A 56 -40.42 25.97 -11.41
CA VAL A 56 -40.31 27.15 -10.54
C VAL A 56 -40.08 28.39 -11.39
N LEU A 57 -40.44 29.54 -10.85
CA LEU A 57 -40.24 30.84 -11.49
C LEU A 57 -38.93 31.48 -11.02
N ASP A 58 -38.03 31.78 -11.96
CA ASP A 58 -36.79 32.49 -11.69
C ASP A 58 -37.07 33.94 -11.27
N GLY A 59 -36.55 34.33 -10.09
CA GLY A 59 -36.88 35.59 -9.42
C GLY A 59 -38.27 35.63 -8.75
N GLY A 60 -39.00 34.51 -8.72
CA GLY A 60 -40.28 34.37 -8.01
C GLY A 60 -40.13 34.00 -6.51
N PRO A 61 -41.24 33.84 -5.78
CA PRO A 61 -41.21 33.36 -4.40
C PRO A 61 -40.52 31.99 -4.32
N GLN A 62 -39.57 31.82 -3.39
CA GLN A 62 -38.70 30.63 -3.33
C GLN A 62 -39.46 29.29 -3.17
N THR A 63 -40.68 29.36 -2.66
CA THR A 63 -41.56 28.22 -2.36
C THR A 63 -42.67 28.03 -3.39
N ALA A 64 -42.81 28.93 -4.38
CA ALA A 64 -43.79 28.79 -5.43
C ALA A 64 -43.35 27.72 -6.44
N ARG A 65 -44.21 26.73 -6.70
CA ARG A 65 -43.91 25.63 -7.62
C ARG A 65 -45.16 25.14 -8.33
N LEU A 66 -44.96 24.62 -9.54
CA LEU A 66 -45.99 24.03 -10.37
C LEU A 66 -45.57 22.60 -10.72
N ASP A 67 -46.34 21.62 -10.27
CA ASP A 67 -46.10 20.20 -10.51
C ASP A 67 -47.07 19.71 -11.59
N VAL A 68 -46.53 19.31 -12.75
CA VAL A 68 -47.30 18.87 -13.92
C VAL A 68 -47.12 17.38 -14.11
N SER A 69 -48.21 16.62 -14.07
CA SER A 69 -48.17 15.15 -14.19
C SER A 69 -48.61 14.66 -15.58
N ASP A 70 -49.36 15.48 -16.33
CA ASP A 70 -49.88 15.14 -17.64
C ASP A 70 -48.78 15.12 -18.73
N PRO A 71 -48.59 14.02 -19.47
CA PRO A 71 -47.52 13.90 -20.47
C PRO A 71 -47.60 14.89 -21.64
N ASP A 72 -48.82 15.25 -22.09
CA ASP A 72 -49.01 16.15 -23.23
C ASP A 72 -48.67 17.59 -22.83
N ASP A 73 -49.13 18.01 -21.64
CA ASP A 73 -48.77 19.31 -21.07
C ASP A 73 -47.26 19.40 -20.81
N GLN A 74 -46.64 18.32 -20.31
CA GLN A 74 -45.18 18.27 -20.15
C GLN A 74 -44.43 18.45 -21.48
N ALA A 75 -44.89 17.79 -22.56
CA ALA A 75 -44.28 17.91 -23.87
C ALA A 75 -44.43 19.33 -24.44
N ALA A 76 -45.62 19.93 -24.30
CA ALA A 76 -45.89 21.31 -24.72
C ALA A 76 -45.01 22.32 -23.97
N ILE A 77 -44.85 22.14 -22.65
CA ILE A 77 -44.00 23.00 -21.82
C ILE A 77 -42.53 22.89 -22.24
N ARG A 78 -42.02 21.68 -22.49
CA ARG A 78 -40.64 21.46 -22.95
C ARG A 78 -40.35 22.11 -24.31
N LEU A 79 -41.32 22.10 -25.21
CA LEU A 79 -41.20 22.74 -26.53
C LEU A 79 -41.22 24.27 -26.47
N ARG A 80 -41.92 24.85 -25.48
CA ARG A 80 -42.17 26.30 -25.41
C ARG A 80 -41.27 27.05 -24.44
N CYS A 81 -40.86 26.40 -23.35
CA CYS A 81 -39.95 27.00 -22.38
C CYS A 81 -38.53 26.52 -22.67
N GLY A 82 -37.81 27.22 -23.55
CA GLY A 82 -36.45 26.84 -23.96
C GLY A 82 -35.39 26.92 -22.84
N ALA A 83 -35.66 27.69 -21.78
CA ALA A 83 -34.74 27.92 -20.67
C ALA A 83 -35.00 27.01 -19.45
N LEU A 84 -35.73 25.90 -19.62
CA LEU A 84 -36.11 25.01 -18.52
C LEU A 84 -34.91 24.37 -17.82
N ASP A 85 -33.89 23.98 -18.58
CA ASP A 85 -32.71 23.28 -18.07
C ASP A 85 -31.50 24.23 -17.85
N GLU A 86 -31.67 25.53 -18.08
CA GLU A 86 -30.63 26.52 -17.79
C GLU A 86 -30.38 26.58 -16.27
N GLY A 87 -29.14 26.27 -15.86
CA GLY A 87 -28.77 26.17 -14.44
C GLY A 87 -29.13 24.84 -13.76
N ALA A 88 -29.51 23.80 -14.53
CA ALA A 88 -29.74 22.46 -13.99
C ALA A 88 -28.50 21.91 -13.25
N PRO A 89 -28.65 21.04 -12.22
CA PRO A 89 -27.58 20.62 -11.31
C PRO A 89 -26.40 19.86 -11.95
N LYS A 90 -26.40 19.60 -13.27
CA LYS A 90 -25.38 18.82 -13.97
C LYS A 90 -23.95 19.34 -13.71
N GLU A 91 -23.77 20.65 -13.61
CA GLU A 91 -22.46 21.24 -13.26
C GLU A 91 -22.01 20.93 -11.82
N ARG A 92 -22.95 20.82 -10.87
CA ARG A 92 -22.63 20.48 -9.47
C ARG A 92 -22.24 19.02 -9.32
N ALA A 93 -22.91 18.11 -10.03
CA ALA A 93 -22.59 16.68 -10.01
C ALA A 93 -21.19 16.40 -10.57
N GLY A 94 -20.84 17.02 -11.72
CA GLY A 94 -19.50 16.91 -12.31
C GLY A 94 -18.41 17.46 -11.38
N ARG A 95 -18.68 18.59 -10.71
CA ARG A 95 -17.75 19.19 -9.75
C ARG A 95 -17.56 18.33 -8.50
N ILE A 96 -18.62 17.73 -7.97
CA ILE A 96 -18.54 16.79 -6.84
C ILE A 96 -17.71 15.56 -7.24
N LEU A 97 -17.99 14.96 -8.40
CA LEU A 97 -17.23 13.81 -8.90
C LEU A 97 -15.75 14.16 -9.09
N PHE A 98 -15.45 15.32 -9.68
CA PHE A 98 -14.07 15.80 -9.85
C PHE A 98 -13.35 15.92 -8.50
N TRP A 99 -13.94 16.59 -7.52
CA TRP A 99 -13.30 16.75 -6.20
C TRP A 99 -13.18 15.43 -5.44
N SER A 100 -14.14 14.51 -5.58
CA SER A 100 -14.04 13.17 -5.02
C SER A 100 -12.88 12.37 -5.64
N LEU A 101 -12.73 12.42 -6.97
CA LEU A 101 -11.62 11.77 -7.68
C LEU A 101 -10.28 12.42 -7.33
N ALA A 102 -10.23 13.75 -7.25
CA ALA A 102 -9.03 14.48 -6.85
C ALA A 102 -8.61 14.15 -5.41
N ALA A 103 -9.57 14.04 -4.48
CA ALA A 103 -9.31 13.62 -3.10
C ALA A 103 -8.78 12.18 -3.05
N ALA A 104 -9.39 11.25 -3.78
CA ALA A 104 -8.91 9.87 -3.87
C ALA A 104 -7.49 9.80 -4.46
N ALA A 105 -7.23 10.52 -5.55
CA ALA A 105 -5.90 10.61 -6.15
C ALA A 105 -4.85 11.20 -5.19
N SER A 106 -5.24 12.21 -4.41
CA SER A 106 -4.37 12.81 -3.39
C SER A 106 -4.00 11.83 -2.27
N ILE A 107 -4.95 11.01 -1.81
CA ILE A 107 -4.69 9.97 -0.80
C ILE A 107 -3.73 8.92 -1.37
N VAL A 108 -3.97 8.44 -2.60
CA VAL A 108 -3.08 7.47 -3.25
C VAL A 108 -1.69 8.05 -3.44
N ALA A 109 -1.57 9.29 -3.93
CA ALA A 109 -0.28 9.97 -4.06
C ALA A 109 0.42 10.14 -2.70
N SER A 110 -0.34 10.39 -1.63
CA SER A 110 0.23 10.50 -0.29
C SER A 110 0.85 9.17 0.17
N VAL A 111 0.14 8.06 0.00
CA VAL A 111 0.63 6.73 0.42
C VAL A 111 1.76 6.22 -0.48
N VAL A 112 1.69 6.45 -1.80
CA VAL A 112 2.63 5.89 -2.78
C VAL A 112 3.87 6.77 -2.99
N ILE A 113 3.77 8.08 -2.77
CA ILE A 113 4.86 9.03 -3.04
C ILE A 113 5.30 9.73 -1.77
N LEU A 114 4.39 10.43 -1.08
CA LEU A 114 4.76 11.28 0.06
C LEU A 114 5.33 10.46 1.22
N VAL A 115 4.66 9.37 1.61
CA VAL A 115 5.07 8.53 2.74
C VAL A 115 6.43 7.85 2.50
N PRO A 116 6.70 7.21 1.34
CA PRO A 116 8.02 6.66 1.04
C PRO A 116 9.13 7.71 1.03
N VAL A 117 8.90 8.86 0.38
CA VAL A 117 9.88 9.96 0.35
C VAL A 117 10.14 10.48 1.76
N ALA A 118 9.10 10.65 2.58
CA ALA A 118 9.26 11.05 3.98
C ALA A 118 10.06 10.01 4.77
N ALA A 119 9.76 8.71 4.60
CA ALA A 119 10.47 7.63 5.27
C ALA A 119 11.97 7.62 4.92
N GLU A 120 12.32 7.82 3.64
CA GLU A 120 13.72 7.94 3.21
C GLU A 120 14.45 9.10 3.89
N ARG A 121 13.79 10.25 4.04
CA ARG A 121 14.38 11.46 4.66
C ARG A 121 14.45 11.37 6.17
N MET A 122 13.51 10.68 6.80
CA MET A 122 13.46 10.52 8.26
C MET A 122 14.42 9.43 8.76
N THR A 123 14.65 8.37 7.98
CA THR A 123 15.47 7.22 8.40
C THR A 123 16.86 7.66 8.92
N PRO A 124 17.64 8.51 8.22
CA PRO A 124 18.95 8.96 8.71
C PRO A 124 18.89 9.74 10.02
N LEU A 125 17.76 10.38 10.34
CA LEU A 125 17.58 11.18 11.55
C LEU A 125 17.29 10.33 12.79
N VAL A 126 16.83 9.09 12.62
CA VAL A 126 16.54 8.18 13.73
C VAL A 126 17.86 7.69 14.33
N PRO A 127 18.12 7.87 15.64
CA PRO A 127 19.31 7.34 16.28
C PRO A 127 19.38 5.80 16.25
N LEU A 128 20.59 5.25 16.18
CA LEU A 128 20.81 3.78 16.18
C LEU A 128 20.20 3.10 17.41
N SER A 129 20.25 3.76 18.58
CA SER A 129 19.66 3.23 19.82
C SER A 129 18.13 3.10 19.74
N TRP A 130 17.46 3.99 19.01
CA TRP A 130 16.02 3.93 18.79
C TRP A 130 15.67 2.81 17.82
N GLU A 131 16.44 2.68 16.74
CA GLU A 131 16.25 1.60 15.79
C GLU A 131 16.39 0.22 16.45
N LYS A 132 17.41 0.03 17.28
CA LYS A 132 17.60 -1.22 18.04
C LYS A 132 16.41 -1.54 18.94
N ARG A 133 15.82 -0.52 19.59
CA ARG A 133 14.61 -0.68 20.41
C ARG A 133 13.41 -1.07 19.56
N LEU A 134 13.23 -0.46 18.39
CA LEU A 134 12.16 -0.83 17.46
C LEU A 134 12.30 -2.28 16.99
N GLY A 135 13.52 -2.69 16.61
CA GLY A 135 13.82 -4.08 16.26
C GLY A 135 13.47 -5.07 17.38
N THR A 136 13.86 -4.74 18.62
CA THR A 136 13.53 -5.56 19.80
C THR A 136 12.02 -5.62 20.05
N ALA A 137 11.30 -4.53 19.82
CA ALA A 137 9.85 -4.46 20.04
C ALA A 137 9.05 -5.31 19.04
N VAL A 138 9.48 -5.38 17.78
CA VAL A 138 8.81 -6.18 16.74
C VAL A 138 9.22 -7.64 16.74
N ASP A 139 10.32 -7.98 17.41
CA ASP A 139 10.97 -9.28 17.38
C ASP A 139 10.04 -10.46 17.69
N ASN A 140 9.42 -10.44 18.87
CA ASN A 140 8.56 -11.53 19.33
C ASN A 140 7.42 -11.78 18.35
N GLN A 141 6.82 -10.70 17.84
CA GLN A 141 5.70 -10.78 16.91
C GLN A 141 6.15 -11.25 15.51
N VAL A 142 7.34 -10.85 15.05
CA VAL A 142 7.93 -11.38 13.81
C VAL A 142 8.21 -12.87 13.95
N ARG A 143 8.84 -13.31 15.04
CA ARG A 143 9.08 -14.74 15.31
C ARG A 143 7.77 -15.53 15.31
N LEU A 144 6.70 -14.99 15.92
CA LEU A 144 5.38 -15.62 15.88
C LEU A 144 4.86 -15.79 14.45
N PHE A 145 5.00 -14.77 13.59
CA PHE A 145 4.58 -14.88 12.19
C PHE A 145 5.41 -15.87 11.37
N LEU A 146 6.68 -16.06 11.73
CA LEU A 146 7.64 -16.86 10.94
C LEU A 146 7.85 -18.30 11.44
N GLY A 147 7.13 -18.72 12.50
CA GLY A 147 7.25 -20.06 13.08
C GLY A 147 8.26 -20.16 14.21
N GLY A 148 8.07 -19.34 15.26
CA GLY A 148 9.03 -18.88 16.29
C GLY A 148 9.88 -19.86 17.11
N LYS A 149 10.07 -21.11 16.69
CA LYS A 149 11.08 -22.01 17.25
C LYS A 149 12.44 -21.69 16.63
N THR A 150 13.35 -21.18 17.45
CA THR A 150 14.75 -20.98 17.06
C THR A 150 15.48 -22.31 17.13
N CYS A 151 16.20 -22.65 16.07
CA CYS A 151 17.08 -23.80 16.03
C CYS A 151 18.33 -23.52 16.88
N ALA A 152 18.69 -24.45 17.76
CA ALA A 152 19.67 -24.20 18.82
C ALA A 152 20.63 -25.38 19.06
N ASN A 153 20.81 -26.28 18.09
CA ASN A 153 21.85 -27.32 18.22
C ASN A 153 23.22 -26.63 18.45
N PRO A 154 23.96 -26.97 19.52
CA PRO A 154 25.16 -26.22 19.91
C PRO A 154 26.24 -26.13 18.83
N ALA A 155 26.50 -27.23 18.12
CA ALA A 155 27.54 -27.27 17.09
C ALA A 155 27.15 -26.42 15.88
N GLY A 156 25.89 -26.50 15.44
CA GLY A 156 25.37 -25.67 14.35
C GLY A 156 25.31 -24.19 14.71
N ALA A 157 24.92 -23.87 15.95
CA ALA A 157 24.92 -22.50 16.45
C ALA A 157 26.33 -21.90 16.53
N ALA A 158 27.33 -22.69 16.94
CA ALA A 158 28.72 -22.26 16.93
C ALA A 158 29.25 -22.02 15.52
N ALA A 159 28.93 -22.89 14.55
CA ALA A 159 29.28 -22.69 13.15
C ALA A 159 28.63 -21.42 12.57
N LEU A 160 27.34 -21.20 12.85
CA LEU A 160 26.63 -19.98 12.44
C LEU A 160 27.25 -18.72 13.06
N ALA A 161 27.59 -18.76 14.35
CA ALA A 161 28.23 -17.64 15.04
C ALA A 161 29.60 -17.31 14.43
N ARG A 162 30.41 -18.33 14.10
CA ARG A 162 31.69 -18.16 13.42
C ARG A 162 31.54 -17.51 12.04
N LEU A 163 30.57 -17.99 11.26
CA LEU A 163 30.25 -17.42 9.95
C LEU A 163 29.80 -15.96 10.07
N THR A 164 28.89 -15.70 11.00
CA THR A 164 28.36 -14.35 11.28
C THR A 164 29.46 -13.38 11.69
N ALA A 165 30.37 -13.79 12.58
CA ALA A 165 31.47 -12.96 13.04
C ALA A 165 32.39 -12.53 11.87
N ARG A 166 32.77 -13.46 11.00
CA ARG A 166 33.61 -13.17 9.81
C ARG A 166 32.94 -12.18 8.87
N LEU A 167 31.64 -12.37 8.61
CA LEU A 167 30.87 -11.49 7.74
C LEU A 167 30.69 -10.09 8.37
N ALA A 168 30.37 -10.03 9.66
CA ALA A 168 30.21 -8.76 10.37
C ALA A 168 31.52 -7.98 10.46
N GLU A 169 32.65 -8.65 10.69
CA GLU A 169 33.98 -8.03 10.68
C GLU A 169 34.29 -7.41 9.30
N ALA A 170 34.10 -8.17 8.22
CA ALA A 170 34.32 -7.66 6.86
C ALA A 170 33.33 -6.56 6.46
N ALA A 171 32.10 -6.60 6.96
CA ALA A 171 31.07 -5.61 6.65
C ALA A 171 31.18 -4.33 7.49
N ALA A 172 31.80 -4.40 8.68
CA ALA A 172 31.89 -3.32 9.66
C ALA A 172 30.57 -2.52 9.86
N PRO A 173 29.44 -3.18 10.19
CA PRO A 173 28.16 -2.52 10.35
C PRO A 173 28.12 -1.65 11.61
N ALA A 174 27.26 -0.63 11.60
CA ALA A 174 27.04 0.24 12.76
C ALA A 174 26.27 -0.46 13.91
N PHE A 175 25.70 -1.64 13.64
CA PHE A 175 25.00 -2.48 14.61
C PHE A 175 25.75 -3.79 14.83
N PRO A 176 25.77 -4.33 16.06
CA PRO A 176 26.09 -5.74 16.26
C PRO A 176 25.15 -6.61 15.44
N ILE A 177 25.69 -7.58 14.71
CA ILE A 177 24.90 -8.50 13.89
C ILE A 177 24.60 -9.77 14.69
N GLU A 178 23.32 -10.09 14.81
CA GLU A 178 22.82 -11.31 15.45
C GLU A 178 22.08 -12.14 14.41
N VAL A 179 22.62 -13.31 14.04
CA VAL A 179 21.96 -14.23 13.10
C VAL A 179 21.39 -15.42 13.86
N GLN A 180 20.14 -15.77 13.60
CA GLN A 180 19.50 -16.96 14.14
C GLN A 180 18.81 -17.75 13.03
N VAL A 181 18.71 -19.07 13.21
CA VAL A 181 17.93 -19.93 12.31
C VAL A 181 16.57 -20.23 12.94
N LEU A 182 15.49 -20.00 12.18
CA LEU A 182 14.13 -20.38 12.56
C LEU A 182 13.73 -21.68 11.87
N ASP A 183 13.04 -22.57 12.60
CA ASP A 183 12.49 -23.81 12.07
C ASP A 183 11.26 -23.52 11.19
N SER A 184 11.53 -23.12 9.96
CA SER A 184 10.52 -22.82 8.94
C SER A 184 10.79 -23.60 7.66
N SER A 185 9.72 -24.15 7.08
CA SER A 185 9.73 -24.91 5.82
C SER A 185 9.82 -24.02 4.57
N VAL A 186 9.72 -22.70 4.75
CA VAL A 186 9.78 -21.72 3.67
C VAL A 186 11.25 -21.31 3.45
N PRO A 187 11.79 -21.36 2.23
CA PRO A 187 13.12 -20.82 1.96
C PRO A 187 13.06 -19.30 2.04
N ASN A 188 13.50 -18.72 3.16
CA ASN A 188 13.58 -17.28 3.30
C ASN A 188 14.69 -16.85 4.27
N ALA A 189 15.01 -15.55 4.23
CA ALA A 189 15.78 -14.83 5.22
C ALA A 189 15.17 -13.44 5.39
N ILE A 190 15.32 -12.82 6.56
CA ILE A 190 14.94 -11.42 6.76
C ILE A 190 15.88 -10.71 7.74
N ALA A 191 16.15 -9.44 7.47
CA ALA A 191 16.76 -8.52 8.43
C ALA A 191 15.72 -7.66 9.16
N LEU A 192 15.86 -7.56 10.47
CA LEU A 192 15.15 -6.63 11.32
C LEU A 192 16.00 -5.38 11.61
N PRO A 193 15.36 -4.24 11.90
CA PRO A 193 16.06 -3.05 12.37
C PRO A 193 16.94 -3.36 13.58
N GLY A 194 18.12 -2.75 13.64
CA GLY A 194 19.04 -2.95 14.76
C GLY A 194 19.94 -4.19 14.70
N GLY A 195 20.03 -4.86 13.55
CA GLY A 195 21.09 -5.84 13.27
C GLY A 195 20.72 -7.31 13.49
N ARG A 196 19.45 -7.62 13.73
CA ARG A 196 19.00 -9.00 13.86
C ARG A 196 18.60 -9.58 12.51
N ILE A 197 19.08 -10.77 12.21
CA ILE A 197 18.83 -11.47 10.95
C ILE A 197 18.29 -12.86 11.26
N TYR A 198 17.22 -13.24 10.56
CA TYR A 198 16.65 -14.58 10.63
C TYR A 198 16.87 -15.31 9.32
N LEU A 199 17.54 -16.45 9.39
CA LEU A 199 17.59 -17.44 8.31
C LEU A 199 16.54 -18.51 8.58
N PHE A 200 15.90 -19.03 7.54
CA PHE A 200 14.94 -20.13 7.72
C PHE A 200 15.61 -21.45 7.39
N ARG A 201 15.30 -22.49 8.17
CA ARG A 201 15.83 -23.84 7.99
C ARG A 201 15.78 -24.28 6.53
N ALA A 202 14.65 -24.10 5.84
CA ALA A 202 14.51 -24.56 4.47
C ALA A 202 15.38 -23.81 3.43
N LEU A 203 15.92 -22.62 3.76
CA LEU A 203 16.95 -21.95 2.96
C LEU A 203 18.31 -22.59 3.22
N VAL A 204 18.66 -22.82 4.49
CA VAL A 204 19.89 -23.51 4.90
C VAL A 204 19.93 -24.93 4.33
N ASP A 205 18.82 -25.66 4.35
CA ASP A 205 18.67 -27.02 3.82
C ASP A 205 18.87 -27.09 2.30
N ARG A 206 18.53 -26.03 1.57
CA ARG A 206 18.73 -25.95 0.11
C ARG A 206 20.14 -25.51 -0.29
N ALA A 207 20.82 -24.79 0.59
CA ALA A 207 22.19 -24.36 0.34
C ALA A 207 23.12 -25.58 0.19
N GLY A 208 23.93 -25.54 -0.88
CA GLY A 208 24.87 -26.60 -1.24
C GLY A 208 26.25 -26.45 -0.58
N ASN A 209 26.61 -25.23 -0.18
CA ASN A 209 27.90 -24.93 0.44
C ASN A 209 27.80 -23.68 1.37
N PRO A 210 28.81 -23.42 2.21
CA PRO A 210 28.81 -22.27 3.12
C PRO A 210 28.73 -20.90 2.44
N ASP A 211 29.30 -20.73 1.24
CA ASP A 211 29.32 -19.44 0.55
C ASP A 211 27.92 -19.02 0.09
N GLU A 212 27.05 -19.98 -0.24
CA GLU A 212 25.66 -19.71 -0.59
C GLU A 212 24.90 -19.08 0.60
N VAL A 213 25.05 -19.64 1.80
CA VAL A 213 24.45 -19.08 3.04
C VAL A 213 25.12 -17.76 3.41
N ALA A 214 26.45 -17.68 3.28
CA ALA A 214 27.21 -16.48 3.57
C ALA A 214 26.79 -15.30 2.71
N GLY A 215 26.57 -15.53 1.41
CA GLY A 215 26.07 -14.50 0.50
C GLY A 215 24.71 -13.97 0.91
N VAL A 216 23.78 -14.85 1.32
CA VAL A 216 22.47 -14.44 1.86
C VAL A 216 22.62 -13.62 3.15
N ILE A 217 23.45 -14.05 4.10
CA ILE A 217 23.70 -13.27 5.33
C ILE A 217 24.33 -11.91 4.98
N ALA A 218 25.29 -11.87 4.05
CA ALA A 218 25.95 -10.63 3.62
C ALA A 218 24.96 -9.67 2.96
N HIS A 219 24.01 -10.19 2.19
CA HIS A 219 22.89 -9.44 1.60
C HIS A 219 22.00 -8.83 2.68
N GLU A 220 21.59 -9.62 3.67
CA GLU A 220 20.81 -9.14 4.82
C GLU A 220 21.56 -8.10 5.66
N ILE A 221 22.88 -8.25 5.84
CA ILE A 221 23.74 -7.22 6.46
C ILE A 221 23.71 -5.94 5.62
N GLY A 222 23.66 -6.05 4.29
CA GLY A 222 23.45 -4.91 3.39
C GLY A 222 22.18 -4.13 3.72
N HIS A 223 21.04 -4.83 3.87
CA HIS A 223 19.78 -4.19 4.29
C HIS A 223 19.87 -3.53 5.67
N VAL A 224 20.57 -4.15 6.63
CA VAL A 224 20.84 -3.54 7.94
C VAL A 224 21.66 -2.25 7.80
N ARG A 225 22.73 -2.26 6.98
CA ARG A 225 23.60 -1.09 6.76
C ARG A 225 22.84 0.06 6.10
N HIS A 226 21.96 -0.23 5.13
CA HIS A 226 21.13 0.77 4.45
C HIS A 226 19.86 1.16 5.24
N ARG A 227 19.63 0.50 6.39
CA ARG A 227 18.51 0.73 7.31
C ARG A 227 17.16 0.52 6.63
N ASP A 228 17.09 -0.46 5.73
CA ASP A 228 15.92 -0.69 4.88
C ASP A 228 14.70 -1.14 5.69
N GLY A 229 14.90 -2.00 6.68
CA GLY A 229 13.85 -2.40 7.61
C GLY A 229 13.26 -1.20 8.39
N LEU A 230 14.10 -0.26 8.84
CA LEU A 230 13.62 0.94 9.54
C LEU A 230 12.80 1.84 8.61
N ARG A 231 13.27 2.06 7.38
CA ARG A 231 12.52 2.83 6.37
C ARG A 231 11.14 2.25 6.16
N LYS A 232 11.03 0.93 6.13
CA LYS A 232 9.77 0.19 5.95
C LYS A 232 8.86 0.30 7.16
N LEU A 233 9.41 0.28 8.38
CA LEU A 233 8.63 0.58 9.58
C LEU A 233 8.07 2.00 9.57
N ILE A 234 8.87 3.00 9.19
CA ILE A 234 8.42 4.39 9.09
C ILE A 234 7.33 4.52 8.01
N GLN A 235 7.51 3.89 6.86
CA GLN A 235 6.53 3.88 5.77
C GLN A 235 5.21 3.23 6.20
N ALA A 236 5.28 2.07 6.85
CA ALA A 236 4.11 1.38 7.37
C ALA A 236 3.38 2.25 8.40
N GLY A 237 4.10 2.76 9.40
CA GLY A 237 3.53 3.63 10.44
C GLY A 237 2.90 4.92 9.87
N GLY A 238 3.55 5.57 8.91
CA GLY A 238 3.01 6.75 8.23
C GLY A 238 1.74 6.43 7.44
N THR A 239 1.71 5.28 6.76
CA THR A 239 0.52 4.80 6.05
C THR A 239 -0.62 4.53 7.01
N SER A 240 -0.36 3.79 8.11
CA SER A 240 -1.36 3.51 9.15
C SER A 240 -1.91 4.78 9.77
N TYR A 241 -1.05 5.76 10.04
CA TYR A 241 -1.46 7.05 10.58
C TYR A 241 -2.41 7.79 9.63
N LEU A 242 -2.10 7.83 8.32
CA LEU A 242 -2.99 8.44 7.32
C LEU A 242 -4.36 7.72 7.26
N PHE A 243 -4.38 6.40 7.27
CA PHE A 243 -5.63 5.64 7.32
C PHE A 243 -6.42 5.91 8.61
N GLY A 244 -5.74 5.98 9.76
CA GLY A 244 -6.36 6.32 11.04
C GLY A 244 -7.02 7.70 11.04
N LEU A 245 -6.39 8.70 10.41
CA LEU A 245 -6.99 10.04 10.24
C LEU A 245 -8.24 10.03 9.35
N LEU A 246 -8.30 9.16 8.35
CA LEU A 246 -9.42 9.09 7.40
C LEU A 246 -10.63 8.32 7.93
N PHE A 247 -10.38 7.23 8.66
CA PHE A 247 -11.42 6.26 9.04
C PHE A 247 -11.72 6.24 10.55
N GLY A 248 -11.01 7.03 11.36
CA GLY A 248 -11.28 7.19 12.78
C GLY A 248 -10.81 6.03 13.68
N ASP A 249 -10.01 5.10 13.14
CA ASP A 249 -9.45 3.97 13.88
C ASP A 249 -7.93 4.16 14.05
N VAL A 250 -7.54 4.93 15.07
CA VAL A 250 -6.15 5.02 15.51
C VAL A 250 -5.93 3.99 16.62
N ALA A 251 -6.09 2.71 16.33
CA ALA A 251 -5.84 1.64 17.30
C ALA A 251 -4.33 1.50 17.58
N GLY A 252 -3.86 2.15 18.65
CA GLY A 252 -2.47 2.04 19.13
C GLY A 252 -2.05 0.62 19.54
N GLY A 253 -2.99 -0.27 19.85
CA GLY A 253 -2.72 -1.67 20.23
C GLY A 253 -2.27 -2.58 19.07
N GLY A 254 -2.63 -2.24 17.82
CA GLY A 254 -2.27 -3.03 16.63
C GLY A 254 -0.95 -2.61 15.97
N ALA A 255 -0.32 -1.53 16.44
CA ALA A 255 0.83 -0.93 15.77
C ALA A 255 2.04 -1.87 15.68
N VAL A 256 2.33 -2.61 16.74
CA VAL A 256 3.42 -3.62 16.74
C VAL A 256 3.10 -4.77 15.80
N VAL A 257 1.85 -5.25 15.79
CA VAL A 257 1.39 -6.32 14.89
C VAL A 257 1.55 -5.90 13.42
N LEU A 258 1.13 -4.69 13.10
CA LEU A 258 1.22 -4.14 11.75
C LEU A 258 2.67 -3.87 11.33
N ALA A 259 3.49 -3.33 12.23
CA ALA A 259 4.93 -3.13 12.02
C ALA A 259 5.64 -4.46 11.74
N SER A 260 5.38 -5.48 12.57
CA SER A 260 5.94 -6.82 12.38
C SER A 260 5.47 -7.46 11.08
N ARG A 261 4.20 -7.31 10.71
CA ARG A 261 3.68 -7.80 9.43
C ARG A 261 4.32 -7.10 8.24
N ALA A 262 4.51 -5.77 8.33
CA ALA A 262 5.15 -4.99 7.29
C ALA A 262 6.61 -5.41 7.06
N LEU A 263 7.30 -5.94 8.08
CA LEU A 263 8.65 -6.50 7.95
C LEU A 263 8.66 -7.91 7.34
N VAL A 264 7.64 -8.73 7.63
CA VAL A 264 7.51 -10.09 7.08
C VAL A 264 7.07 -10.07 5.61
N ASP A 265 6.09 -9.23 5.25
CA ASP A 265 5.53 -9.14 3.90
C ASP A 265 6.36 -8.19 2.99
N ASN A 266 7.58 -7.86 3.39
CA ASN A 266 8.30 -6.71 2.85
C ASN A 266 8.95 -7.00 1.49
N ALA A 267 8.36 -6.49 0.42
CA ALA A 267 9.04 -6.37 -0.86
C ALA A 267 9.93 -5.12 -0.87
N TYR A 268 11.25 -5.29 -0.95
CA TYR A 268 12.18 -4.16 -1.09
C TYR A 268 12.16 -3.59 -2.51
N SER A 269 12.56 -2.30 -2.65
CA SER A 269 12.68 -1.68 -3.96
C SER A 269 13.86 -2.27 -4.73
N ARG A 270 13.86 -2.15 -6.06
CA ARG A 270 14.97 -2.64 -6.90
C ARG A 270 16.30 -1.99 -6.54
N GLU A 271 16.26 -0.73 -6.13
CA GLU A 271 17.41 0.06 -5.71
C GLU A 271 17.98 -0.46 -4.38
N ALA A 272 17.11 -0.75 -3.40
CA ALA A 272 17.51 -1.33 -2.12
C ALA A 272 18.13 -2.72 -2.31
N GLU A 273 17.50 -3.57 -3.14
CA GLU A 273 18.03 -4.87 -3.50
C GLU A 273 19.40 -4.79 -4.21
N THR A 274 19.55 -3.86 -5.16
CA THR A 274 20.84 -3.65 -5.87
C THR A 274 21.93 -3.18 -4.91
N ALA A 275 21.59 -2.31 -3.95
CA ALA A 275 22.53 -1.84 -2.94
C ALA A 275 22.94 -2.97 -1.98
N ALA A 276 21.99 -3.81 -1.56
CA ALA A 276 22.25 -4.98 -0.72
C ALA A 276 23.11 -6.03 -1.45
N ASP A 277 22.83 -6.31 -2.73
CA ASP A 277 23.65 -7.18 -3.58
C ASP A 277 25.09 -6.66 -3.70
N ALA A 278 25.26 -5.35 -3.91
CA ALA A 278 26.58 -4.73 -4.00
C ALA A 278 27.34 -4.82 -2.68
N ALA A 279 26.66 -4.58 -1.54
CA ALA A 279 27.25 -4.75 -0.21
C ALA A 279 27.67 -6.20 0.04
N ALA A 280 26.83 -7.18 -0.32
CA ALA A 280 27.15 -8.60 -0.25
C ALA A 280 28.36 -8.94 -1.12
N GLY A 281 28.39 -8.40 -2.35
CA GLY A 281 29.50 -8.52 -3.28
C GLY A 281 30.82 -8.07 -2.67
N THR A 282 30.84 -6.86 -2.11
CA THR A 282 32.03 -6.30 -1.43
C THR A 282 32.48 -7.15 -0.26
N VAL A 283 31.54 -7.57 0.61
CA VAL A 283 31.85 -8.38 1.81
C VAL A 283 32.42 -9.74 1.42
N MET A 284 31.78 -10.45 0.50
CA MET A 284 32.23 -11.76 0.04
C MET A 284 33.60 -11.67 -0.63
N THR A 285 33.79 -10.65 -1.48
CA THR A 285 35.08 -10.40 -2.17
C THR A 285 36.20 -10.11 -1.18
N ALA A 286 35.94 -9.32 -0.14
CA ALA A 286 36.91 -9.01 0.92
C ALA A 286 37.33 -10.26 1.72
N LEU A 287 36.45 -11.26 1.82
CA LEU A 287 36.74 -12.56 2.43
C LEU A 287 37.37 -13.55 1.43
N GLY A 288 37.64 -13.14 0.20
CA GLY A 288 38.18 -13.98 -0.87
C GLY A 288 37.19 -15.04 -1.34
N ARG A 289 35.88 -14.79 -1.23
CA ARG A 289 34.80 -15.71 -1.66
C ARG A 289 33.97 -15.08 -2.79
N PRO A 290 33.48 -15.88 -3.77
CA PRO A 290 32.65 -15.35 -4.84
C PRO A 290 31.23 -15.03 -4.35
N ALA A 291 30.69 -13.86 -4.70
CA ALA A 291 29.31 -13.52 -4.34
C ALA A 291 28.27 -14.25 -5.22
N GLY A 292 28.69 -14.72 -6.40
CA GLY A 292 27.87 -15.54 -7.30
C GLY A 292 27.35 -16.84 -6.67
N ALA A 293 27.94 -17.30 -5.55
CA ALA A 293 27.41 -18.42 -4.77
C ALA A 293 25.92 -18.21 -4.40
N MET A 294 25.56 -17.02 -3.93
CA MET A 294 24.16 -16.70 -3.62
C MET A 294 23.24 -16.86 -4.83
N ALA A 295 23.68 -16.42 -6.02
CA ALA A 295 22.90 -16.55 -7.25
C ALA A 295 22.57 -18.01 -7.59
N HIS A 296 23.48 -18.96 -7.29
CA HIS A 296 23.22 -20.38 -7.48
C HIS A 296 22.13 -20.92 -6.54
N LEU A 297 22.14 -20.50 -5.27
CA LEU A 297 21.08 -20.84 -4.31
C LEU A 297 19.72 -20.29 -4.75
N LEU A 298 19.68 -19.03 -5.20
CA LEU A 298 18.44 -18.40 -5.65
C LEU A 298 17.82 -19.12 -6.86
N LYS A 299 18.63 -19.46 -7.87
CA LYS A 299 18.18 -20.28 -9.02
C LYS A 299 17.64 -21.64 -8.58
N ARG A 300 18.28 -22.26 -7.58
CA ARG A 300 17.86 -23.57 -7.03
C ARG A 300 16.54 -23.49 -6.25
N ILE A 301 16.28 -22.37 -5.58
CA ILE A 301 15.02 -22.09 -4.89
C ILE A 301 13.90 -21.83 -5.91
N GLU A 302 14.18 -21.10 -6.99
CA GLU A 302 13.23 -20.81 -8.07
C GLU A 302 12.77 -22.08 -8.81
N GLY A 303 13.70 -22.93 -9.24
CA GLY A 303 13.39 -24.10 -10.08
C GLY A 303 12.64 -25.25 -9.39
N ASN A 304 12.48 -25.21 -8.07
CA ASN A 304 11.93 -26.33 -7.29
C ASN A 304 10.50 -26.08 -6.75
N GLU A 305 9.90 -24.91 -6.97
CA GLU A 305 8.56 -24.61 -6.46
C GLU A 305 7.57 -24.18 -7.56
N SER A 306 6.38 -24.79 -7.58
CA SER A 306 5.29 -24.42 -8.49
C SER A 306 4.60 -23.09 -8.13
N ARG A 307 5.01 -22.47 -7.03
CA ARG A 307 4.58 -21.14 -6.55
C ARG A 307 5.81 -20.30 -6.34
N ILE A 308 5.68 -18.98 -6.48
CA ILE A 308 6.77 -18.03 -6.23
C ILE A 308 7.23 -18.21 -4.76
N PRO A 309 8.49 -18.61 -4.51
CA PRO A 309 9.03 -18.77 -3.16
C PRO A 309 8.93 -17.47 -2.35
N ALA A 310 8.81 -17.56 -1.02
CA ALA A 310 8.67 -16.37 -0.17
C ALA A 310 9.90 -15.45 -0.23
N PHE A 311 11.11 -16.02 -0.36
CA PHE A 311 12.31 -15.22 -0.62
C PHE A 311 12.15 -14.37 -1.89
N LEU A 312 11.65 -14.94 -2.99
CA LEU A 312 11.44 -14.19 -4.24
C LEU A 312 10.29 -13.16 -4.12
N SER A 313 9.39 -13.33 -3.17
CA SER A 313 8.30 -12.37 -2.91
C SER A 313 8.78 -11.14 -2.14
N THR A 314 9.74 -11.33 -1.24
CA THR A 314 10.33 -10.27 -0.39
C THR A 314 11.56 -9.62 -1.05
N HIS A 315 12.34 -10.43 -1.77
CA HIS A 315 13.51 -10.04 -2.54
C HIS A 315 13.33 -10.46 -4.01
N PRO A 316 12.61 -9.67 -4.84
CA PRO A 316 12.41 -10.00 -6.24
C PRO A 316 13.74 -10.16 -6.99
N VAL A 317 14.03 -11.39 -7.40
CA VAL A 317 15.25 -11.73 -8.15
C VAL A 317 15.02 -11.45 -9.63
N THR A 318 16.04 -10.92 -10.31
CA THR A 318 16.05 -10.74 -11.76
C THR A 318 17.33 -11.28 -12.35
N ASP A 319 17.30 -11.67 -13.62
CA ASP A 319 18.52 -12.08 -14.36
C ASP A 319 19.63 -11.04 -14.29
N GLN A 320 19.27 -9.75 -14.27
CA GLN A 320 20.23 -8.66 -14.16
C GLN A 320 20.96 -8.70 -12.81
N ARG A 321 20.24 -8.93 -11.70
CA ARG A 321 20.82 -9.05 -10.36
C ARG A 321 21.70 -10.29 -10.24
N LEU A 322 21.24 -11.43 -10.72
CA LEU A 322 22.02 -12.68 -10.71
C LEU A 322 23.34 -12.51 -11.47
N LYS A 323 23.29 -11.92 -12.68
CA LYS A 323 24.50 -11.62 -13.47
C LYS A 323 25.40 -10.58 -12.80
N ALA A 324 24.84 -9.64 -12.04
CA ALA A 324 25.64 -8.66 -11.30
C ALA A 324 26.40 -9.32 -10.15
N LEU A 325 25.76 -10.20 -9.37
CA LEU A 325 26.39 -10.98 -8.30
C LEU A 325 27.53 -11.87 -8.80
N GLU A 326 27.34 -12.50 -9.97
CA GLU A 326 28.36 -13.34 -10.62
C GLU A 326 29.64 -12.58 -11.00
N ARG A 327 29.60 -11.23 -11.08
CA ARG A 327 30.78 -10.40 -11.38
C ARG A 327 31.66 -10.11 -10.17
N PHE A 328 31.16 -10.32 -8.94
CA PHE A 328 31.95 -10.18 -7.73
C PHE A 328 32.78 -11.43 -7.50
N VAL A 329 33.92 -11.48 -8.19
CA VAL A 329 34.91 -12.55 -8.11
C VAL A 329 36.16 -12.00 -7.42
N PRO A 330 36.65 -12.64 -6.35
CA PRO A 330 37.87 -12.22 -5.69
C PRO A 330 39.10 -12.48 -6.57
N GLU A 331 40.09 -11.60 -6.52
CA GLU A 331 41.37 -11.79 -7.23
C GLU A 331 42.12 -13.02 -6.72
N GLN A 332 42.01 -13.32 -5.43
CA GLN A 332 42.60 -14.50 -4.78
C GLN A 332 41.56 -15.19 -3.91
N ALA A 333 41.50 -16.51 -4.00
CA ALA A 333 40.61 -17.30 -3.17
C ALA A 333 41.06 -17.26 -1.70
N GLY A 334 40.17 -16.81 -0.83
CA GLY A 334 40.35 -16.84 0.62
C GLY A 334 40.06 -18.24 1.18
N PRO A 335 40.43 -18.47 2.46
CA PRO A 335 40.14 -19.75 3.11
C PRO A 335 38.63 -20.02 3.15
N PRO A 336 38.21 -21.30 3.26
CA PRO A 336 36.81 -21.65 3.48
C PRO A 336 36.21 -20.90 4.67
N LEU A 337 34.97 -20.45 4.53
CA LEU A 337 34.27 -19.73 5.59
C LEU A 337 33.96 -20.63 6.79
N LEU A 338 33.71 -21.92 6.53
CA LEU A 338 33.49 -22.99 7.49
C LEU A 338 34.26 -24.24 7.05
N THR A 339 34.66 -25.08 8.00
CA THR A 339 35.14 -26.44 7.69
C THR A 339 33.99 -27.36 7.26
N ASP A 340 34.29 -28.53 6.72
CA ASP A 340 33.26 -29.52 6.35
C ASP A 340 32.44 -30.00 7.55
N GLU A 341 33.07 -30.09 8.73
CA GLU A 341 32.41 -30.45 9.99
C GLU A 341 31.48 -29.33 10.46
N GLU A 342 31.95 -28.08 10.45
CA GLU A 342 31.14 -26.91 10.80
C GLU A 342 29.97 -26.72 9.83
N TRP A 343 30.20 -26.96 8.54
CA TRP A 343 29.15 -26.93 7.53
C TRP A 343 28.08 -27.99 7.79
N ARG A 344 28.49 -29.23 8.05
CA ARG A 344 27.57 -30.30 8.43
C ARG A 344 26.81 -29.95 9.69
N ALA A 345 27.49 -29.41 10.71
CA ALA A 345 26.85 -28.98 11.95
C ALA A 345 25.80 -27.87 11.71
N LEU A 346 26.09 -26.91 10.82
CA LEU A 346 25.14 -25.86 10.44
C LEU A 346 23.91 -26.43 9.71
N LYS A 347 24.09 -27.41 8.81
CA LYS A 347 22.97 -28.13 8.17
C LYS A 347 22.08 -28.84 9.19
N GLU A 348 22.66 -29.28 10.29
CA GLU A 348 21.95 -29.98 11.37
C GLU A 348 21.51 -29.07 12.52
N ILE A 349 21.57 -27.73 12.35
CA ILE A 349 21.29 -26.77 13.43
C ILE A 349 19.89 -26.93 14.05
N CYS A 350 18.94 -27.43 13.27
CA CYS A 350 17.55 -27.64 13.68
C CYS A 350 17.22 -29.07 14.08
N LYS A 351 18.16 -30.02 13.97
CA LYS A 351 17.96 -31.36 14.51
C LYS A 351 18.15 -31.32 16.03
N THR A 352 17.23 -31.95 16.75
CA THR A 352 17.38 -32.20 18.18
C THR A 352 18.68 -32.99 18.40
N SER A 353 19.54 -32.50 19.30
CA SER A 353 20.81 -33.15 19.66
C SER A 353 20.62 -34.55 20.23
#